data_AF-A0A7C5BSV8-F1
#
_entry.id   AF-A0A7C5BSV8-F1
#
_cell.length_a   1.000
_cell.length_b   1.000
_cell.length_c   1.000
_cell.angle_alpha   90.00
_cell.angle_beta   90.00
_cell.angle_gamma   90.00
#
_symmetry.space_group_name_H-M   'P 1'
#
loop_
_entity.id
_entity.type
_entity.pdbx_description
1 polymer ?
#
loop_
_entity_poly.entity_id
_entity_poly.type
_entity_poly.pdbx_seq_one_letter_code
_entity_poly.pdbx_strand_id
1 'polypeptide(L)'
;MLQEYRNWYDAGAAKEPMWSVWYPAPEDVFRWRWQFDCGCIKERLTLSDDPKSILDVSDRDPYRYRQRLPHGQYLCGGKHPAPSLPLRDIALWDECLGRRLLPPDPVKPQHGIPADLWAVMRHGDQRWVADWKATLTCGHHIEVQRNVDWTPEQGLKRATPARLNEVRSELAKVYAPQAIPNHDQKMLDAGWPELGSYLDCRLCPIVRTVVAYESLGWLIPPAKQVRARRQKTRREVLEERIRRTERELKQLRKELDDEL
;
A
#
# COMPACT_ATOMS: atom_id res chain seq x y z
N MET A 1 -4.68 -2.52 9.64
CA MET A 1 -5.60 -1.76 10.49
C MET A 1 -7.00 -1.63 9.90
N LEU A 2 -7.32 -0.70 8.99
CA LEU A 2 -8.70 -0.62 8.45
C LEU A 2 -9.12 -1.81 7.57
N GLN A 3 -8.18 -2.54 6.96
CA GLN A 3 -8.52 -3.73 6.20
C GLN A 3 -8.90 -4.93 7.09
N GLU A 4 -8.33 -5.00 8.30
CA GLU A 4 -8.67 -6.02 9.30
C GLU A 4 -9.96 -5.64 10.04
N TYR A 5 -10.24 -4.33 10.14
CA TYR A 5 -11.44 -3.76 10.76
C TYR A 5 -12.71 -4.53 10.40
N ARG A 6 -12.93 -4.83 9.12
CA ARG A 6 -14.15 -5.51 8.65
C ARG A 6 -14.31 -6.89 9.31
N ASN A 7 -13.24 -7.68 9.35
CA ASN A 7 -13.27 -9.02 9.93
C ASN A 7 -13.56 -8.96 11.44
N TRP A 8 -12.93 -8.03 12.15
CA TRP A 8 -13.15 -7.83 13.58
C TRP A 8 -14.55 -7.26 13.88
N TYR A 9 -15.01 -6.32 13.07
CA TYR A 9 -16.33 -5.71 13.18
C TYR A 9 -17.43 -6.75 12.95
N ASP A 10 -17.33 -7.55 11.88
CA ASP A 10 -18.29 -8.62 11.56
C ASP A 10 -18.27 -9.74 12.62
N ALA A 11 -17.14 -9.97 13.29
CA ALA A 11 -17.03 -10.87 14.44
C ALA A 11 -17.62 -10.28 15.74
N GLY A 12 -18.10 -9.04 15.73
CA GLY A 12 -18.73 -8.37 16.87
C GLY A 12 -17.76 -7.73 17.86
N ALA A 13 -16.46 -7.64 17.54
CA ALA A 13 -15.44 -7.04 18.41
C ALA A 13 -15.64 -5.53 18.63
N ALA A 14 -16.47 -4.88 17.80
CA ALA A 14 -16.86 -3.48 18.01
C ALA A 14 -17.64 -3.23 19.31
N LYS A 15 -18.08 -4.28 20.00
CA LYS A 15 -18.71 -4.21 21.32
C LYS A 15 -17.69 -4.18 22.47
N GLU A 16 -16.40 -4.40 22.19
CA GLU A 16 -15.36 -4.39 23.22
C GLU A 16 -15.07 -2.95 23.69
N PRO A 17 -14.85 -2.72 25.00
CA PRO A 17 -14.62 -1.38 25.54
C PRO A 17 -13.43 -0.64 24.93
N MET A 18 -12.42 -1.39 24.49
CA MET A 18 -11.17 -0.85 23.92
C MET A 18 -11.25 -0.57 22.42
N TRP A 19 -12.37 -0.89 21.76
CA TRP A 19 -12.52 -0.71 20.32
C TRP A 19 -12.19 0.71 19.86
N SER A 20 -12.72 1.73 20.55
CA SER A 20 -12.52 3.14 20.23
C SER A 20 -11.06 3.62 20.40
N VAL A 21 -10.22 2.86 21.11
CA VAL A 21 -8.78 3.13 21.25
C VAL A 21 -8.01 2.60 20.05
N TRP A 22 -8.45 1.47 19.49
CA TRP A 22 -7.73 0.77 18.42
C TRP A 22 -8.24 1.10 17.03
N TYR A 23 -9.52 1.43 16.92
CA TYR A 23 -10.21 1.58 15.65
C TYR A 23 -11.16 2.79 15.67
N PRO A 24 -11.36 3.42 14.51
CA PRO A 24 -12.33 4.51 14.37
C PRO A 24 -13.75 4.02 14.57
N ALA A 25 -14.65 4.96 14.89
CA ALA A 25 -16.06 4.67 15.04
C ALA A 25 -16.62 4.13 13.70
N PRO A 26 -17.49 3.11 13.72
CA PRO A 26 -18.06 2.54 12.49
C PRO A 26 -18.82 3.55 11.62
N GLU A 27 -19.36 4.61 12.22
CA GLU A 27 -20.02 5.72 11.55
C GLU A 27 -19.07 6.56 10.70
N ASP A 28 -17.78 6.56 11.03
CA ASP A 28 -16.73 7.31 10.33
C ASP A 28 -16.00 6.48 9.25
N VAL A 29 -16.44 5.24 9.02
CA VAL A 29 -15.82 4.35 8.05
C VAL A 29 -16.58 4.39 6.73
N PHE A 30 -15.92 4.81 5.66
CA PHE A 30 -16.49 4.80 4.31
C PHE A 30 -16.02 3.59 3.51
N ARG A 31 -16.92 3.04 2.70
CA ARG A 31 -16.70 1.84 1.91
C ARG A 31 -16.55 2.19 0.44
N TRP A 32 -15.49 1.66 -0.16
CA TRP A 32 -15.22 1.75 -1.59
C TRP A 32 -15.12 0.36 -2.19
N ARG A 33 -15.53 0.22 -3.45
CA ARG A 33 -15.12 -0.89 -4.30
C ARG A 33 -14.01 -0.39 -5.21
N TRP A 34 -12.81 -0.93 -5.09
CA TRP A 34 -11.68 -0.59 -5.95
C TRP A 34 -11.42 -1.72 -6.95
N GLN A 35 -11.12 -1.35 -8.19
CA GLN A 35 -10.51 -2.21 -9.19
C GLN A 35 -9.03 -1.85 -9.32
N PHE A 36 -8.17 -2.85 -9.17
CA PHE A 36 -6.74 -2.72 -9.38
C PHE A 36 -6.35 -2.93 -10.85
N ASP A 37 -5.18 -2.42 -11.24
CA ASP A 37 -4.55 -2.65 -12.55
C ASP A 37 -4.36 -4.14 -12.90
N CYS A 38 -4.25 -5.01 -11.90
CA CYS A 38 -4.27 -6.47 -12.12
C CYS A 38 -5.66 -7.08 -12.36
N GLY A 39 -6.72 -6.26 -12.41
CA GLY A 39 -8.11 -6.69 -12.58
C GLY A 39 -8.80 -7.16 -11.30
N CYS A 40 -8.08 -7.29 -10.17
CA CYS A 40 -8.73 -7.64 -8.91
C CYS A 40 -9.66 -6.53 -8.43
N ILE A 41 -10.87 -6.91 -8.01
CA ILE A 41 -11.84 -6.01 -7.38
C ILE A 41 -11.89 -6.32 -5.89
N LYS A 42 -11.75 -5.30 -5.05
CA LYS A 42 -11.81 -5.43 -3.59
C LYS A 42 -12.60 -4.31 -2.95
N GLU A 43 -13.34 -4.65 -1.90
CA GLU A 43 -13.86 -3.66 -0.97
C GLU A 43 -12.73 -3.11 -0.08
N ARG A 44 -12.71 -1.79 0.08
CA ARG A 44 -11.69 -1.04 0.81
C ARG A 44 -12.36 -0.04 1.73
N LEU A 45 -11.80 0.10 2.93
CA LEU A 45 -12.33 0.96 3.99
C LEU A 45 -11.41 2.16 4.18
N THR A 46 -12.00 3.35 4.15
CA THR A 46 -11.32 4.64 4.38
C THR A 46 -12.09 5.43 5.45
N LEU A 47 -11.57 6.60 5.83
CA LEU A 47 -12.23 7.55 6.74
C LEU A 47 -12.82 8.76 6.00
N SER A 48 -12.95 8.64 4.68
CA SER A 48 -13.37 9.75 3.82
C SER A 48 -14.05 9.19 2.58
N ASP A 49 -15.10 9.89 2.15
CA ASP A 49 -15.82 9.71 0.90
C ASP A 49 -15.23 10.56 -0.25
N ASP A 50 -14.11 11.27 -0.03
CA ASP A 50 -13.40 12.01 -1.07
C ASP A 50 -12.57 11.04 -1.94
N PRO A 51 -12.85 10.94 -3.24
CA PRO A 51 -12.06 10.13 -4.16
C PRO A 51 -10.57 10.52 -4.23
N LYS A 52 -10.22 11.79 -3.98
CA LYS A 52 -8.81 12.22 -3.98
C LYS A 52 -7.99 11.50 -2.91
N SER A 53 -8.63 11.16 -1.79
CA SER A 53 -7.98 10.39 -0.73
C SER A 53 -7.46 9.04 -1.22
N ILE A 54 -8.05 8.43 -2.27
CA ILE A 54 -7.60 7.17 -2.87
C ILE A 54 -6.27 7.35 -3.62
N LEU A 55 -5.99 8.53 -4.16
CA LEU A 55 -4.76 8.81 -4.91
C LEU A 55 -3.66 9.36 -4.00
N ASP A 56 -4.03 10.16 -3.00
CA ASP A 56 -3.10 10.84 -2.11
C ASP A 56 -2.58 9.95 -0.97
N VAL A 57 -3.18 8.79 -0.74
CA VAL A 57 -2.70 7.82 0.25
C VAL A 57 -2.22 6.53 -0.40
N SER A 58 -1.65 5.65 0.42
CA SER A 58 -1.09 4.37 0.00
C SER A 58 -1.08 3.39 1.18
N ASP A 59 -1.02 2.09 0.90
CA ASP A 59 -0.82 1.10 1.95
C ASP A 59 0.59 1.23 2.58
N ARG A 60 0.76 0.65 3.77
CA ARG A 60 2.09 0.50 4.36
C ARG A 60 2.88 -0.58 3.64
N ASP A 61 4.19 -0.40 3.57
CA ASP A 61 5.10 -1.43 3.10
C ASP A 61 5.07 -2.61 4.10
N PRO A 62 4.69 -3.83 3.65
CA PRO A 62 4.56 -4.99 4.53
C PRO A 62 5.90 -5.50 5.06
N TYR A 63 7.00 -5.15 4.39
CA TYR A 63 8.36 -5.50 4.82
C TYR A 63 9.00 -4.38 5.65
N ARG A 64 8.40 -3.19 5.66
CA ARG A 64 8.89 -2.01 6.40
C ARG A 64 7.75 -1.32 7.12
N TYR A 65 7.46 -1.78 8.32
CA TYR A 65 6.30 -1.38 9.13
C TYR A 65 6.08 0.14 9.33
N ARG A 66 7.13 0.96 9.13
CA ARG A 66 7.11 2.42 9.29
C ARG A 66 7.08 3.21 7.97
N GLN A 67 7.22 2.56 6.83
CA GLN A 67 7.23 3.22 5.52
C GLN A 67 5.91 3.00 4.80
N ARG A 68 5.47 4.02 4.06
CA ARG A 68 4.35 3.91 3.13
C ARG A 68 4.87 3.57 1.73
N LEU A 69 4.04 2.87 0.97
CA LEU A 69 4.27 2.71 -0.45
C LEU A 69 4.16 4.08 -1.16
N PRO A 70 4.68 4.22 -2.39
CA PRO A 70 4.39 5.38 -3.21
C PRO A 70 2.89 5.72 -3.27
N HIS A 71 2.55 7.01 -3.40
CA HIS A 71 1.16 7.47 -3.44
C HIS A 71 0.34 6.72 -4.50
N GLY A 72 -0.91 6.38 -4.16
CA GLY A 72 -1.82 5.62 -5.02
C GLY A 72 -1.51 4.13 -5.15
N GLN A 73 -0.52 3.62 -4.41
CA GLN A 73 -0.16 2.20 -4.42
C GLN A 73 -0.67 1.45 -3.20
N TYR A 74 -1.17 0.24 -3.44
CA TYR A 74 -1.85 -0.58 -2.45
C TYR A 74 -1.47 -2.05 -2.56
N LEU A 75 -1.56 -2.77 -1.45
CA LEU A 75 -1.28 -4.20 -1.40
C LEU A 75 -2.47 -4.99 -1.95
N CYS A 76 -2.28 -5.64 -3.10
CA CYS A 76 -3.25 -6.58 -3.61
C CYS A 76 -2.98 -7.98 -3.03
N GLY A 77 -3.70 -8.34 -1.98
CA GLY A 77 -3.73 -9.73 -1.47
C GLY A 77 -4.50 -10.70 -2.37
N GLY A 78 -4.51 -10.50 -3.70
CA GLY A 78 -5.07 -11.45 -4.65
C GLY A 78 -4.12 -12.63 -4.84
N LYS A 79 -4.64 -13.83 -5.15
CA LYS A 79 -3.78 -14.95 -5.58
C LYS A 79 -3.30 -14.66 -7.00
N HIS A 80 -2.13 -14.05 -7.10
CA HIS A 80 -1.44 -13.87 -8.37
C HIS A 80 -0.41 -14.98 -8.54
N PRO A 81 -0.23 -15.54 -9.74
CA PRO A 81 0.99 -16.30 -10.01
C PRO A 81 2.17 -15.39 -9.69
N ALA A 82 3.18 -15.88 -8.97
CA ALA A 82 4.37 -15.10 -8.66
C ALA A 82 4.99 -14.65 -9.99
N PRO A 83 4.81 -13.38 -10.41
CA PRO A 83 5.26 -12.98 -11.72
C PRO A 83 6.78 -12.94 -11.66
N SER A 84 7.44 -13.59 -12.63
CA SER A 84 8.86 -13.34 -12.87
C SER A 84 8.98 -11.96 -13.49
N LEU A 85 8.99 -10.94 -12.64
CA LEU A 85 9.16 -9.56 -13.07
C LEU A 85 10.61 -9.34 -13.50
N PRO A 86 10.89 -8.39 -14.40
CA PRO A 86 12.27 -7.99 -14.63
C PRO A 86 12.87 -7.46 -13.34
N LEU A 87 14.18 -7.66 -13.17
CA LEU A 87 14.92 -6.99 -12.12
C LEU A 87 14.85 -5.48 -12.32
N ARG A 88 14.89 -4.76 -11.20
CA ARG A 88 14.80 -3.31 -11.19
C ARG A 88 16.17 -2.78 -10.77
N ASP A 89 16.81 -2.03 -11.65
CA ASP A 89 18.03 -1.32 -11.29
C ASP A 89 17.79 -0.31 -10.15
N ILE A 90 18.86 0.11 -9.50
CA ILE A 90 18.82 1.22 -8.54
C ILE A 90 18.75 2.51 -9.33
N ALA A 91 17.65 3.25 -9.16
CA ALA A 91 17.46 4.56 -9.78
C ALA A 91 18.13 5.68 -8.97
N LEU A 92 18.09 5.57 -7.63
CA LEU A 92 18.65 6.58 -6.74
C LEU A 92 19.15 5.92 -5.45
N TRP A 93 20.28 6.42 -4.94
CA TRP A 93 20.70 6.22 -3.56
C TRP A 93 20.21 7.41 -2.75
N ASP A 94 19.27 7.19 -1.83
CA ASP A 94 18.56 8.28 -1.16
C ASP A 94 19.41 8.87 -0.04
N GLU A 95 19.71 8.07 0.99
CA GLU A 95 20.46 8.50 2.17
C GLU A 95 21.10 7.30 2.90
N CYS A 96 22.18 7.57 3.64
CA CYS A 96 22.71 6.64 4.64
C CYS A 96 21.90 6.82 5.93
N LEU A 97 21.11 5.82 6.28
CA LEU A 97 20.19 5.86 7.43
C LEU A 97 20.92 5.80 8.78
N GLY A 98 22.23 5.49 8.76
CA GLY A 98 23.09 5.48 9.93
C GLY A 98 24.06 4.31 9.92
N ARG A 99 24.89 4.28 10.97
CA ARG A 99 25.85 3.21 11.24
C ARG A 99 25.39 2.45 12.47
N ARG A 100 25.37 1.13 12.40
CA ARG A 100 25.06 0.27 13.56
C ARG A 100 26.15 -0.77 13.77
N LEU A 101 26.36 -1.10 15.03
CA LEU A 101 27.21 -2.19 15.43
C LEU A 101 26.39 -3.48 15.44
N LEU A 102 26.74 -4.42 14.57
CA LEU A 102 26.19 -5.76 14.62
C LEU A 102 27.01 -6.63 15.58
N PRO A 103 26.34 -7.41 16.44
CA PRO A 103 27.03 -8.38 17.27
C PRO A 103 27.66 -9.48 16.40
N PRO A 104 28.60 -10.26 16.96
CA PRO A 104 29.06 -11.50 16.34
C PRO A 104 27.89 -12.40 15.96
N ASP A 105 28.00 -13.03 14.79
CA ASP A 105 27.07 -14.08 14.40
C ASP A 105 27.26 -15.30 15.33
N PRO A 106 26.16 -15.98 15.72
CA PRO A 106 26.24 -17.09 16.66
C PRO A 106 27.07 -18.26 16.13
N VAL A 107 27.72 -19.00 17.03
CA VAL A 107 28.52 -20.17 16.66
C VAL A 107 27.64 -21.27 16.07
N LYS A 108 26.43 -21.46 16.61
CA LYS A 108 25.47 -22.44 16.11
C LYS A 108 24.83 -21.93 14.80
N PRO A 109 24.73 -22.79 13.76
CA PRO A 109 24.09 -22.42 12.51
C PRO A 109 22.64 -21.95 12.68
N GLN A 110 22.27 -20.95 11.88
CA GLN A 110 20.91 -20.39 11.83
C GLN A 110 20.26 -20.60 10.46
N HIS A 111 18.94 -20.40 10.41
CA HIS A 111 18.15 -20.38 9.17
C HIS A 111 18.26 -21.66 8.31
N GLY A 112 18.54 -22.81 8.94
CA GLY A 112 18.69 -24.08 8.23
C GLY A 112 19.97 -24.21 7.41
N ILE A 113 20.95 -23.32 7.62
CA ILE A 113 22.22 -23.34 6.90
C ILE A 113 23.10 -24.50 7.45
N PRO A 114 23.69 -25.35 6.59
CA PRO A 114 24.63 -26.39 7.00
C PRO A 114 25.83 -25.85 7.80
N ALA A 115 26.38 -26.66 8.71
CA ALA A 115 27.39 -26.20 9.67
C ALA A 115 28.72 -25.78 9.03
N ASP A 116 29.14 -26.48 7.97
CA ASP A 116 30.30 -26.19 7.15
C ASP A 116 30.15 -24.85 6.43
N LEU A 117 29.00 -24.61 5.79
CA LEU A 117 28.72 -23.34 5.11
C LEU A 117 28.57 -22.17 6.10
N TRP A 118 27.92 -22.42 7.24
CA TRP A 118 27.79 -21.43 8.32
C TRP A 118 29.15 -21.01 8.87
N ALA A 119 30.08 -21.96 9.05
CA ALA A 119 31.42 -21.66 9.54
C ALA A 119 32.20 -20.73 8.60
N VAL A 120 31.96 -20.82 7.29
CA VAL A 120 32.59 -19.96 6.27
C VAL A 120 31.94 -18.58 6.22
N MET A 121 30.61 -18.50 6.34
CA MET A 121 29.86 -17.26 6.17
C MET A 121 29.70 -16.41 7.44
N ARG A 122 29.75 -17.04 8.62
CA ARG A 122 29.53 -16.34 9.90
C ARG A 122 30.64 -15.31 10.17
N HIS A 123 30.28 -14.16 10.69
CA HIS A 123 31.24 -13.18 11.19
C HIS A 123 31.43 -13.36 12.69
N GLY A 124 32.61 -13.83 13.10
CA GLY A 124 32.92 -14.10 14.52
C GLY A 124 33.16 -12.85 15.37
N ASP A 125 33.37 -11.70 14.75
CA ASP A 125 33.63 -10.43 15.43
C ASP A 125 32.45 -9.47 15.26
N GLN A 126 32.33 -8.55 16.23
CA GLN A 126 31.43 -7.41 16.09
C GLN A 126 31.86 -6.55 14.90
N ARG A 127 30.90 -6.06 14.12
CA ARG A 127 31.20 -5.26 12.92
C ARG A 127 30.29 -4.05 12.80
N TRP A 128 30.88 -2.94 12.39
CA TRP A 128 30.10 -1.76 12.01
C TRP A 128 29.61 -1.90 10.58
N VAL A 129 28.33 -1.63 10.37
CA VAL A 129 27.71 -1.58 9.04
C VAL A 129 26.97 -0.26 8.87
N ALA A 130 26.90 0.18 7.62
CA ALA A 130 26.05 1.29 7.20
C ALA A 130 24.82 0.72 6.49
N ASP A 131 23.63 1.19 6.87
CA ASP A 131 22.39 0.86 6.17
C ASP A 131 22.06 2.00 5.20
N TRP A 132 22.02 1.68 3.91
CA TRP A 132 21.72 2.62 2.85
C TRP A 132 20.30 2.44 2.34
N LYS A 133 19.57 3.54 2.19
CA LYS A 133 18.28 3.55 1.52
C LYS A 133 18.49 3.80 0.03
N ALA A 134 17.86 2.98 -0.80
CA ALA A 134 17.89 3.15 -2.25
C ALA A 134 16.50 2.97 -2.85
N THR A 135 16.24 3.70 -3.93
CA THR A 135 15.02 3.62 -4.72
C THR A 135 15.29 2.86 -6.01
N LEU A 136 14.51 1.81 -6.26
CA LEU A 136 14.56 1.03 -7.49
C LEU A 136 13.87 1.78 -8.64
N THR A 137 14.14 1.41 -9.89
CA THR A 137 13.49 1.98 -11.09
C THR A 137 11.96 1.83 -11.14
N CYS A 138 11.40 0.91 -10.35
CA CYS A 138 9.95 0.79 -10.16
C CYS A 138 9.38 1.78 -9.12
N GLY A 139 10.21 2.62 -8.49
CA GLY A 139 9.84 3.56 -7.43
C GLY A 139 9.75 2.95 -6.03
N HIS A 140 10.07 1.66 -5.85
CA HIS A 140 10.06 0.99 -4.55
C HIS A 140 11.40 1.11 -3.84
N HIS A 141 11.36 1.27 -2.53
CA HIS A 141 12.56 1.42 -1.72
C HIS A 141 13.12 0.06 -1.27
N ILE A 142 14.44 -0.03 -1.24
CA ILE A 142 15.21 -1.12 -0.65
C ILE A 142 16.20 -0.57 0.39
N GLU A 143 16.78 -1.47 1.17
CA GLU A 143 17.76 -1.19 2.22
C GLU A 143 18.92 -2.12 1.92
N VAL A 144 20.08 -1.50 1.75
CA VAL A 144 21.30 -2.19 1.36
C VAL A 144 22.29 -1.99 2.49
N GLN A 145 22.69 -3.10 3.11
CA GLN A 145 23.71 -3.08 4.14
C GLN A 145 25.10 -3.16 3.51
N ARG A 146 25.99 -2.25 3.91
CA ARG A 146 27.36 -2.17 3.42
C ARG A 146 28.34 -1.88 4.54
N ASN A 147 29.62 -2.06 4.26
CA ASN A 147 30.68 -1.59 5.16
C ASN A 147 30.62 -0.07 5.29
N VAL A 148 31.14 0.45 6.41
CA VAL A 148 31.03 1.87 6.77
C VAL A 148 31.76 2.81 5.80
N ASP A 149 32.79 2.30 5.15
CA ASP A 149 33.64 2.99 4.16
C ASP A 149 33.11 2.89 2.72
N TRP A 150 32.06 2.09 2.50
CA TRP A 150 31.45 1.96 1.18
C TRP A 150 30.63 3.21 0.83
N THR A 151 30.67 3.61 -0.44
CA THR A 151 29.85 4.71 -0.98
C THR A 151 29.08 4.27 -2.24
N PRO A 152 27.93 4.90 -2.53
CA PRO A 152 27.12 4.64 -3.73
C PRO A 152 27.90 4.55 -5.05
N GLU A 153 28.93 5.38 -5.22
CA GLU A 153 29.75 5.48 -6.43
C GLU A 153 30.57 4.21 -6.67
N GLN A 154 30.90 3.46 -5.61
CA GLN A 154 31.58 2.16 -5.72
C GLN A 154 30.64 1.09 -6.30
N GLY A 155 29.34 1.34 -6.30
CA GLY A 155 28.31 0.43 -6.82
C GLY A 155 28.21 -0.87 -6.03
N LEU A 156 27.28 -1.72 -6.47
CA LEU A 156 27.16 -3.08 -5.98
C LEU A 156 28.01 -4.00 -6.86
N LYS A 157 28.76 -4.91 -6.23
CA LYS A 157 29.65 -5.81 -6.96
C LYS A 157 28.84 -6.81 -7.80
N ARG A 158 29.29 -6.98 -9.04
CA ARG A 158 28.83 -8.06 -9.92
C ARG A 158 29.83 -9.20 -9.88
N ALA A 159 29.35 -10.43 -9.85
CA ALA A 159 30.22 -11.58 -10.03
C ALA A 159 30.90 -11.54 -11.40
N THR A 160 32.14 -12.04 -11.47
CA THR A 160 32.85 -12.16 -12.74
C THR A 160 32.18 -13.21 -13.63
N PRO A 161 32.32 -13.14 -14.97
CA PRO A 161 31.76 -14.15 -15.87
C PRO A 161 32.23 -15.58 -15.55
N ALA A 162 33.49 -15.74 -15.13
CA ALA A 162 34.03 -17.03 -14.72
C ALA A 162 33.30 -17.58 -13.48
N ARG A 163 33.12 -16.76 -12.45
CA ARG A 163 32.38 -17.16 -11.24
C ARG A 163 30.92 -17.47 -11.54
N LEU A 164 30.26 -16.68 -12.40
CA LEU A 164 28.88 -16.96 -12.81
C LEU A 164 28.74 -18.30 -13.53
N ASN A 165 29.69 -18.66 -14.38
CA ASN A 165 29.67 -19.94 -15.08
C ASN A 165 29.91 -21.14 -14.15
N GLU A 166 30.81 -20.99 -13.18
CA GLU A 166 31.03 -21.97 -12.12
C GLU A 166 29.74 -22.21 -11.34
N VAL A 167 29.12 -21.13 -10.85
CA VAL A 167 27.87 -21.19 -10.08
C VAL A 167 26.72 -21.79 -10.91
N ARG A 168 26.58 -21.41 -12.18
CA ARG A 168 25.59 -22.03 -13.09
C ARG A 168 25.79 -23.54 -13.18
N SER A 169 27.04 -23.99 -13.25
CA SER A 169 27.37 -25.41 -13.33
C SER A 169 27.09 -26.15 -12.02
N GLU A 170 27.34 -25.52 -10.87
CA GLU A 170 26.99 -26.05 -9.55
C GLU A 170 25.47 -26.20 -9.40
N LEU A 171 24.70 -25.15 -9.72
CA LEU A 171 23.24 -25.18 -9.65
C LEU A 171 22.65 -26.22 -10.62
N ALA A 172 23.18 -26.34 -11.83
CA ALA A 172 22.74 -27.35 -12.79
C ALA A 172 22.89 -28.78 -12.24
N LYS A 173 23.95 -29.06 -11.46
CA LYS A 173 24.13 -30.36 -10.78
C LYS A 173 23.14 -30.55 -9.64
N VAL A 174 22.88 -29.50 -8.85
CA VAL A 174 21.96 -29.54 -7.71
C VAL A 174 20.51 -29.79 -8.16
N TYR A 175 20.08 -29.13 -9.24
CA TYR A 175 18.72 -29.25 -9.73
C TYR A 175 18.48 -30.45 -10.66
N ALA A 176 19.53 -31.18 -11.06
CA ALA A 176 19.38 -32.30 -11.98
C ALA A 176 18.44 -33.39 -11.42
N PRO A 177 17.56 -33.99 -12.27
CA PRO A 177 17.47 -33.81 -13.73
C PRO A 177 16.63 -32.61 -14.18
N GLN A 178 16.08 -31.82 -13.26
CA GLN A 178 15.30 -30.63 -13.59
C GLN A 178 16.21 -29.48 -14.05
N ALA A 179 15.64 -28.58 -14.86
CA ALA A 179 16.32 -27.34 -15.22
C ALA A 179 16.38 -26.41 -14.01
N ILE A 180 17.39 -25.53 -14.00
CA ILE A 180 17.49 -24.44 -13.03
C ILE A 180 16.20 -23.61 -13.09
N PRO A 181 15.53 -23.34 -11.96
CA PRO A 181 14.33 -22.51 -11.95
C PRO A 181 14.56 -21.13 -12.59
N ASN A 182 13.55 -20.62 -13.30
CA ASN A 182 13.62 -19.32 -13.99
C ASN A 182 14.03 -18.16 -13.07
N HIS A 183 13.65 -18.22 -11.79
CA HIS A 183 14.04 -17.21 -10.80
C HIS A 183 15.55 -17.19 -10.57
N ASP A 184 16.17 -18.35 -10.35
CA ASP A 184 17.61 -18.45 -10.09
C ASP A 184 18.40 -18.10 -11.36
N GLN A 185 17.91 -18.52 -12.52
CA GLN A 185 18.49 -18.12 -13.81
C GLN A 185 18.51 -16.60 -13.97
N LYS A 186 17.38 -15.94 -13.68
CA LYS A 186 17.25 -14.48 -13.69
C LYS A 186 18.24 -13.81 -12.73
N MET A 187 18.49 -14.39 -11.55
CA MET A 187 19.49 -13.85 -10.61
C MET A 187 20.92 -14.00 -11.15
N LEU A 188 21.25 -15.16 -11.72
CA LEU A 188 22.57 -15.40 -12.33
C LEU A 188 22.86 -14.42 -13.46
N ASP A 189 21.87 -14.17 -14.32
CA ASP A 189 21.99 -13.23 -15.43
C ASP A 189 22.22 -11.78 -14.94
N ALA A 190 21.84 -11.49 -13.69
CA ALA A 190 22.04 -10.20 -13.04
C ALA A 190 23.37 -10.07 -12.29
N GLY A 191 24.22 -11.10 -12.29
CA GLY A 191 25.48 -11.04 -11.55
C GLY A 191 25.38 -11.41 -10.08
N TRP A 192 24.41 -12.26 -9.69
CA TRP A 192 24.35 -12.95 -8.39
C TRP A 192 25.74 -13.52 -8.00
N PRO A 193 26.17 -13.48 -6.71
CA PRO A 193 25.35 -13.46 -5.48
C PRO A 193 24.93 -12.10 -4.93
N GLU A 194 25.67 -11.03 -5.19
CA GLU A 194 25.47 -9.78 -4.43
C GLU A 194 24.45 -8.84 -5.08
N LEU A 195 24.33 -8.81 -6.40
CA LEU A 195 23.45 -7.85 -7.10
C LEU A 195 21.99 -8.31 -7.13
N GLY A 196 21.75 -9.56 -7.54
CA GLY A 196 20.42 -10.03 -7.95
C GLY A 196 19.35 -9.90 -6.86
N SER A 197 19.70 -10.16 -5.60
CA SER A 197 18.76 -10.13 -4.48
C SER A 197 18.26 -8.73 -4.14
N TYR A 198 19.07 -7.69 -4.34
CA TYR A 198 18.65 -6.30 -4.13
C TYR A 198 17.77 -5.78 -5.27
N LEU A 199 18.02 -6.24 -6.50
CA LEU A 199 17.30 -5.76 -7.68
C LEU A 199 15.95 -6.49 -7.88
N ASP A 200 15.72 -7.60 -7.18
CA ASP A 200 14.44 -8.30 -7.23
C ASP A 200 13.43 -7.65 -6.28
N CYS A 201 12.70 -6.68 -6.81
CA CYS A 201 11.71 -5.94 -6.04
C CYS A 201 10.61 -6.87 -5.52
N ARG A 202 10.60 -7.13 -4.21
CA ARG A 202 9.57 -7.95 -3.53
C ARG A 202 8.19 -7.28 -3.46
N LEU A 203 8.10 -5.97 -3.70
CA LEU A 203 6.85 -5.21 -3.67
C LEU A 203 6.10 -5.27 -5.01
N CYS A 204 6.80 -5.18 -6.14
CA CYS A 204 6.15 -5.18 -7.46
C CYS A 204 5.20 -6.39 -7.71
N PRO A 205 5.47 -7.61 -7.21
CA PRO A 205 4.54 -8.74 -7.32
C PRO A 205 3.20 -8.54 -6.61
N ILE A 206 3.15 -7.73 -5.55
CA ILE A 206 1.98 -7.63 -4.65
C ILE A 206 1.38 -6.23 -4.57
N VAL A 207 2.08 -5.21 -5.08
CA VAL A 207 1.63 -3.82 -5.07
C VAL A 207 0.96 -3.45 -6.38
N ARG A 208 -0.18 -2.77 -6.29
CA ARG A 208 -1.07 -2.44 -7.42
C ARG A 208 -1.58 -1.01 -7.31
N THR A 209 -1.93 -0.42 -8.44
CA THR A 209 -2.59 0.90 -8.49
C THR A 209 -4.09 0.74 -8.71
N VAL A 210 -4.88 1.66 -8.15
CA VAL A 210 -6.33 1.68 -8.37
C VAL A 210 -6.61 2.29 -9.74
N VAL A 211 -7.31 1.55 -10.61
CA VAL A 211 -7.68 2.01 -11.97
C VAL A 211 -9.14 2.41 -12.09
N ALA A 212 -10.00 1.91 -11.21
CA ALA A 212 -11.38 2.35 -11.09
C ALA A 212 -11.86 2.20 -9.64
N TYR A 213 -12.83 3.01 -9.24
CA TYR A 213 -13.46 2.93 -7.94
C TYR A 213 -14.94 3.28 -8.00
N GLU A 214 -15.72 2.69 -7.10
CA GLU A 214 -17.14 2.94 -6.90
C GLU A 214 -17.39 3.18 -5.40
N SER A 215 -18.14 4.23 -5.08
CA SER A 215 -18.57 4.51 -3.71
C SER A 215 -19.66 3.53 -3.28
N LEU A 216 -19.45 2.83 -2.18
CA LEU A 216 -20.47 1.94 -1.58
C LEU A 216 -21.21 2.58 -0.40
N GLY A 217 -20.75 3.76 0.06
CA GLY A 217 -21.34 4.53 1.15
C GLY A 217 -20.68 4.30 2.50
N TRP A 218 -21.17 5.01 3.52
CA TRP A 218 -20.72 4.84 4.91
C TRP A 218 -21.10 3.45 5.44
N LEU A 219 -20.22 2.85 6.24
CA LEU A 219 -20.40 1.53 6.82
C LEU A 219 -21.67 1.47 7.67
N ILE A 220 -21.86 2.47 8.52
CA ILE A 220 -23.16 2.78 9.12
C ILE A 220 -23.70 4.01 8.40
N PRO A 221 -24.84 3.92 7.68
CA PRO A 221 -25.44 5.07 7.05
C PRO A 221 -25.68 6.17 8.09
N PRO A 222 -25.28 7.42 7.82
CA PRO A 222 -25.55 8.50 8.75
C PRO A 222 -27.04 8.56 9.02
N ALA A 223 -27.41 8.71 10.29
CA ALA A 223 -28.79 8.89 10.68
C ALA A 223 -29.37 9.98 9.79
N LYS A 224 -30.49 9.70 9.10
CA LYS A 224 -31.19 10.72 8.33
C LYS A 224 -31.42 11.88 9.27
N GLN A 225 -30.65 12.96 9.12
CA GLN A 225 -31.04 14.23 9.68
C GLN A 225 -32.34 14.54 8.95
N VAL A 226 -33.46 14.22 9.59
CA VAL A 226 -34.75 14.78 9.21
C VAL A 226 -34.48 16.26 9.34
N ARG A 227 -34.17 16.94 8.23
CA ARG A 227 -34.01 18.39 8.20
C ARG A 227 -35.28 18.88 8.87
N ALA A 228 -35.14 19.43 10.09
CA ALA A 228 -36.27 20.01 10.78
C ALA A 228 -36.87 20.98 9.76
N ARG A 229 -38.09 20.70 9.31
CA ARG A 229 -38.78 21.58 8.35
C ARG A 229 -38.72 22.95 9.00
N ARG A 230 -37.97 23.88 8.40
CA ARG A 230 -37.84 25.23 8.93
C ARG A 230 -39.26 25.75 9.11
N GLN A 231 -39.70 25.88 10.35
CA GLN A 231 -41.03 26.42 10.62
C GLN A 231 -41.02 27.84 10.08
N LYS A 232 -41.90 28.12 9.11
CA LYS A 232 -42.07 29.48 8.59
C LYS A 232 -42.41 30.37 9.76
N THR A 233 -41.70 31.48 9.90
CA THR A 233 -42.01 32.48 10.91
C THR A 233 -43.41 33.05 10.65
N ARG A 234 -44.08 33.55 11.69
CA ARG A 234 -45.41 34.19 11.56
C ARG A 234 -45.40 35.28 10.48
N ARG A 235 -44.29 35.99 10.33
CA ARG A 235 -44.08 37.00 9.29
C ARG A 235 -44.09 36.40 7.88
N GLU A 236 -43.31 35.35 7.64
CA GLU A 236 -43.28 34.67 6.34
C GLU A 236 -44.64 34.07 5.96
N VAL A 237 -45.40 33.57 6.94
CA VAL A 237 -46.77 33.08 6.73
C VAL A 237 -47.72 34.22 6.33
N LEU A 238 -47.60 35.38 6.96
CA LEU A 238 -48.43 36.54 6.64
C LEU A 238 -48.08 37.14 5.28
N GLU A 239 -46.80 37.26 4.95
CA GLU A 239 -46.33 37.75 3.64
C GLU A 239 -46.83 36.87 2.48
N GLU A 240 -46.83 35.55 2.67
CA GLU A 240 -47.36 34.61 1.68
C GLU A 240 -48.88 34.75 1.53
N ARG A 241 -49.60 34.98 2.64
CA ARG A 241 -51.05 35.19 2.62
C ARG A 241 -51.42 36.49 1.92
N ILE A 242 -50.66 37.57 2.15
CA ILE A 242 -50.82 38.84 1.43
C ILE A 242 -50.63 38.63 -0.07
N ARG A 243 -49.52 37.99 -0.49
CA ARG A 243 -49.26 37.72 -1.92
C ARG A 243 -50.33 36.87 -2.59
N ARG A 244 -50.96 35.97 -1.84
CA ARG A 244 -52.06 35.15 -2.34
C ARG A 244 -53.31 36.00 -2.54
N THR A 245 -53.69 36.77 -1.52
CA THR A 245 -54.83 37.66 -1.59
C THR A 245 -54.66 38.72 -2.68
N GLU A 246 -53.48 39.29 -2.86
CA GLU A 246 -53.19 40.23 -3.95
C GLU A 246 -53.39 39.60 -5.34
N ARG A 247 -53.01 38.33 -5.51
CA ARG A 247 -53.26 37.61 -6.77
C ARG A 247 -54.74 37.37 -7.00
N GLU A 248 -55.46 36.92 -5.97
CA GLU A 248 -56.91 36.72 -6.03
C GLU A 248 -57.63 38.04 -6.35
N LEU A 249 -57.22 39.15 -5.72
CA LEU A 249 -57.78 40.48 -5.97
C LEU A 249 -57.50 40.97 -7.40
N LYS A 250 -56.30 40.74 -7.91
CA LYS A 250 -55.94 41.06 -9.30
C LYS A 250 -56.78 40.24 -10.29
N GLN A 251 -57.05 38.98 -9.97
CA GLN A 251 -57.86 38.11 -10.81
C GLN A 251 -59.33 38.53 -10.82
N LEU A 252 -59.91 38.81 -9.65
CA LEU A 252 -61.29 39.34 -9.54
C LEU A 252 -61.47 40.69 -10.24
N ARG A 253 -60.47 41.58 -10.18
CA ARG A 253 -60.51 42.85 -10.93
C ARG A 253 -60.53 42.62 -12.44
N LYS A 254 -59.76 41.65 -12.93
CA LYS A 254 -59.75 41.30 -14.34
C LYS A 254 -61.10 40.73 -14.78
N GLU A 255 -61.70 39.85 -13.96
CA GLU A 255 -63.03 39.31 -14.22
C GLU A 255 -64.11 40.42 -14.24
N LEU A 256 -63.99 41.42 -13.35
CA LEU A 256 -64.89 42.58 -13.34
C LEU A 256 -64.72 43.49 -14.57
N ASP A 257 -63.48 43.71 -15.02
CA ASP A 257 -63.18 44.47 -16.23
C ASP A 257 -63.65 43.75 -17.51
N ASP A 258 -63.68 42.41 -17.51
CA ASP A 258 -64.17 41.59 -18.63
C ASP A 258 -65.73 41.52 -18.68
N GLU A 259 -66.44 41.98 -17.63
CA GLU A 259 -67.92 42.03 -17.55
C GLU A 259 -68.54 43.42 -17.85
N LEU A 260 -67.71 44.47 -18.04
CA LEU A 260 -68.11 45.85 -18.39
C LEU A 260 -67.89 46.17 -19.88
#